data_AF-A0A3C2B3C9-F1
#
_entry.id   AF-A0A3C2B3C9-F1
#
_cell.length_a   1.000
_cell.length_b   1.000
_cell.length_c   1.000
_cell.angle_alpha   90.00
_cell.angle_beta   90.00
_cell.angle_gamma   90.00
#
_symmetry.space_group_name_H-M   'P 1'
#
loop_
_entity.id
_entity.type
_entity.pdbx_description
1 polymer ?
#
loop_
_entity_poly.entity_id
_entity_poly.type
_entity_poly.pdbx_seq_one_letter_code
_entity_poly.pdbx_strand_id
1 'polypeptide(L)' 'DYKALSNAGTWMIGRLQTDRDKQRLLDGMSAATGGVDVAAVGDTISGLGKREFVLRRAGKDKPEVFTTRWAMSYLRGPL' A
#
# COMPACT_ATOMS: atom_id res chain seq x y z
N ASP A 1 -2.20 10.83 -9.59
CA ASP A 1 -3.20 11.67 -8.90
C ASP A 1 -3.56 10.96 -7.60
N TYR A 2 -3.08 11.45 -6.46
CA TYR A 2 -3.23 10.79 -5.16
C TYR A 2 -4.53 11.22 -4.45
N LYS A 3 -5.28 12.17 -5.01
CA LYS A 3 -6.59 12.60 -4.48
C LYS A 3 -7.63 11.48 -4.53
N ALA A 4 -7.53 10.54 -5.48
CA ALA A 4 -8.44 9.40 -5.55
C ALA A 4 -8.35 8.46 -4.32
N LEU A 5 -7.25 8.50 -3.56
CA LEU A 5 -7.12 7.75 -2.31
C LEU A 5 -8.06 8.26 -1.22
N SER A 6 -8.51 9.51 -1.29
CA SER A 6 -9.36 10.08 -0.25
C SER A 6 -10.74 9.46 -0.14
N ASN A 7 -11.24 8.91 -1.25
CA ASN A 7 -12.56 8.30 -1.31
C ASN A 7 -12.50 6.76 -1.31
N ALA A 8 -11.30 6.19 -1.46
CA ALA A 8 -11.12 4.75 -1.47
C ALA A 8 -11.06 4.24 -0.02
N GLY A 9 -11.99 3.36 0.36
CA GLY A 9 -11.93 2.72 1.68
C GLY A 9 -10.79 1.69 1.80
N THR A 10 -10.20 1.24 0.69
CA THR A 10 -9.12 0.24 0.69
C THR A 10 -8.06 0.63 -0.32
N TRP A 11 -6.78 0.51 0.04
CA TRP A 11 -5.66 0.87 -0.83
C TRP A 11 -4.54 -0.16 -0.76
N MET A 12 -3.83 -0.32 -1.88
CA MET A 12 -2.63 -1.12 -2.00
C MET A 12 -1.49 -0.23 -2.49
N ILE A 13 -0.43 -0.07 -1.70
CA ILE A 13 0.69 0.82 -1.98
C ILE A 13 1.97 -0.02 -2.03
N GLY A 14 2.68 0.03 -3.16
CA GLY A 14 4.00 -0.58 -3.30
C GLY A 14 5.12 0.35 -2.83
N ARG A 15 6.36 -0.13 -2.94
CA ARG A 15 7.54 0.68 -2.64
C ARG A 15 7.58 1.96 -3.49
N LEU A 16 7.75 3.10 -2.82
CA LEU A 16 7.97 4.39 -3.48
C LEU A 16 9.46 4.62 -3.72
N GLN A 17 9.79 5.13 -4.90
CA GLN A 17 11.19 5.33 -5.32
C GLN A 17 11.75 6.69 -4.91
N THR A 18 10.88 7.69 -4.74
CA THR A 18 11.30 9.07 -4.46
C THR A 18 10.59 9.63 -3.24
N ASP A 19 11.26 10.52 -2.52
CA ASP A 19 10.68 11.22 -1.38
C ASP A 19 9.50 12.11 -1.77
N ARG A 20 9.51 12.63 -3.00
CA ARG A 20 8.41 13.45 -3.54
C ARG A 20 7.13 12.64 -3.72
N ASP A 21 7.24 11.40 -4.19
CA ASP A 21 6.07 10.52 -4.29
C ASP A 21 5.57 10.10 -2.92
N LYS A 22 6.48 9.88 -1.96
CA LYS A 22 6.14 9.64 -0.55
C LYS A 22 5.36 10.81 0.03
N GLN A 23 5.86 12.04 -0.08
CA GLN A 23 5.17 13.22 0.41
C GLN A 23 3.78 13.39 -0.22
N ARG A 24 3.68 13.31 -1.55
CA ARG A 24 2.40 13.42 -2.25
C ARG A 24 1.37 12.36 -1.84
N LEU A 25 1.83 11.15 -1.54
CA LEU A 25 0.98 10.08 -1.03
C LEU A 25 0.52 10.38 0.40
N LEU A 26 1.45 10.77 1.29
CA LEU A 26 1.16 11.09 2.70
C LEU A 26 0.17 12.26 2.80
N ASP A 27 0.36 13.30 1.98
CA ASP A 27 -0.55 14.45 1.90
C ASP A 27 -1.96 14.04 1.44
N GLY A 28 -2.04 13.08 0.50
CA GLY A 28 -3.31 12.50 0.05
C GLY A 28 -4.00 11.68 1.14
N MET A 29 -3.23 10.95 1.96
CA MET A 29 -3.75 10.13 3.05
C MET A 29 -4.18 10.95 4.28
N SER A 30 -3.45 12.03 4.62
CA SER A 30 -3.84 12.93 5.71
C SER A 30 -5.16 13.63 5.44
N ALA A 31 -5.45 13.95 4.18
CA ALA A 31 -6.73 14.52 3.76
C ALA A 31 -7.89 13.50 3.78
N ALA A 32 -7.56 12.20 3.70
CA ALA A 32 -8.51 11.10 3.53
C ALA A 32 -9.03 10.50 4.84
N THR A 33 -8.17 10.47 5.87
CA THR A 33 -8.36 9.57 7.01
C THR A 33 -8.15 10.29 8.33
N GLY A 34 -9.25 10.66 8.99
CA GLY A 34 -9.27 11.32 10.30
C GLY A 34 -8.91 10.40 11.48
N GLY A 35 -7.83 9.63 11.37
CA GLY A 35 -7.40 8.69 12.41
C GLY A 35 -6.25 7.75 12.02
N VAL A 36 -5.60 7.97 10.87
CA VAL A 36 -4.43 7.18 10.46
C VAL A 36 -3.17 7.89 10.93
N ASP A 37 -2.28 7.15 11.60
CA ASP A 37 -0.91 7.58 11.85
C ASP A 37 -0.13 7.58 10.54
N VAL A 38 -0.15 8.74 9.86
CA VAL A 38 0.49 8.95 8.56
C VAL A 38 2.01 8.72 8.65
N ALA A 39 2.63 9.02 9.81
CA ALA A 39 4.05 8.80 10.00
C ALA A 39 4.38 7.30 10.03
N ALA A 40 3.64 6.51 10.81
CA ALA A 40 3.81 5.05 10.87
C ALA A 40 3.59 4.39 9.50
N VAL A 41 2.62 4.88 8.72
CA VAL A 41 2.38 4.42 7.35
C VAL A 41 3.56 4.77 6.44
N GLY A 42 4.08 6.00 6.54
CA GLY A 42 5.24 6.46 5.78
C GLY A 42 6.49 5.61 6.05
N ASP A 43 6.72 5.23 7.31
CA ASP A 43 7.84 4.38 7.70
C ASP A 43 7.68 2.96 7.17
N THR A 44 6.46 2.42 7.24
CA THR A 44 6.15 1.09 6.68
C THR A 44 6.41 1.05 5.18
N ILE A 45 5.98 2.09 4.44
CA ILE A 45 6.18 2.18 2.98
C ILE A 45 7.66 2.29 2.62
N SER A 46 8.45 3.04 3.41
CA SER A 46 9.90 3.15 3.21
C SER A 46 10.64 1.84 3.48
N GLY A 47 10.12 0.99 4.37
CA GLY A 47 10.65 -0.33 4.66
C GLY A 47 10.32 -1.41 3.63
N LEU A 48 9.43 -1.13 2.65
CA LEU A 48 8.98 -2.15 1.70
C LEU A 48 10.12 -2.66 0.80
N GLY A 49 10.27 -3.99 0.78
CA GLY A 49 11.13 -4.72 -0.13
C GLY A 49 10.61 -4.77 -1.56
N LYS A 50 11.37 -5.45 -2.43
CA LYS A 50 10.97 -5.67 -3.83
C LYS A 50 9.75 -6.61 -3.86
N ARG A 51 8.66 -6.17 -4.50
CA ARG A 51 7.37 -6.90 -4.60
C ARG A 51 6.62 -7.03 -3.28
N GLU A 52 6.86 -6.11 -2.36
CA GLU A 52 6.04 -5.94 -1.15
C GLU A 52 5.09 -4.75 -1.31
N PHE A 53 3.93 -4.88 -0.67
CA PHE A 53 2.84 -3.94 -0.74
C PHE A 53 2.21 -3.78 0.63
N VAL A 54 1.88 -2.54 1.00
CA VAL A 54 1.00 -2.24 2.12
C VAL A 54 -0.45 -2.27 1.65
N LEU A 55 -1.28 -3.04 2.32
CA LEU A 55 -2.73 -3.03 2.21
C LEU A 55 -3.32 -2.28 3.41
N ARG A 56 -4.11 -1.24 3.13
CA ARG A 56 -5.01 -0.63 4.12
C ARG A 56 -6.45 -0.99 3.76
N ARG A 57 -7.24 -1.36 4.77
CA ARG A 57 -8.68 -1.61 4.65
C ARG A 57 -9.45 -0.67 5.56
N ALA A 58 -10.62 -0.23 5.11
CA ALA A 58 -11.55 0.56 5.91
C ALA A 58 -12.02 -0.28 7.11
N GLY A 59 -12.06 0.34 8.29
CA GLY A 59 -12.43 -0.35 9.53
C GLY A 59 -11.35 -1.24 10.14
N LYS A 60 -10.13 -1.28 9.57
CA LYS A 60 -8.96 -1.87 10.23
C LYS A 60 -7.94 -0.80 10.56
N ASP A 61 -7.50 -0.78 11.82
CA ASP A 61 -6.57 0.24 12.30
C ASP A 61 -5.13 0.03 11.83
N LYS A 62 -4.74 -1.22 11.60
CA LYS A 62 -3.37 -1.59 11.25
C LYS A 62 -3.23 -1.89 9.75
N PRO A 63 -2.27 -1.25 9.05
CA PRO A 63 -1.89 -1.65 7.70
C PRO A 63 -1.28 -3.06 7.71
N GLU A 64 -1.55 -3.85 6.68
CA GLU A 64 -1.02 -5.21 6.52
C GLU A 64 -0.04 -5.24 5.34
N VAL A 65 1.16 -5.83 5.51
CA VAL A 65 2.12 -5.99 4.42
C VAL A 65 1.93 -7.35 3.76
N PHE A 66 1.90 -7.39 2.44
CA PHE A 66 1.82 -8.63 1.67
C PHE A 66 2.75 -8.60 0.45
N THR A 67 3.17 -9.80 0.03
CA THR A 67 3.99 -10.00 -1.17
C THR A 67 3.15 -10.53 -2.32
N THR A 68 3.55 -10.28 -3.57
CA THR A 68 2.96 -10.98 -4.72
C THR A 68 3.29 -12.47 -4.66
N ARG A 69 2.28 -13.33 -4.52
CA ARG A 69 2.44 -14.77 -4.74
C ARG A 69 2.46 -15.00 -6.25
N TRP A 70 3.60 -15.38 -6.82
CA TRP A 70 3.63 -15.87 -8.21
C TRP A 70 2.71 -17.08 -8.28
N ALA A 71 1.71 -17.03 -9.16
CA ALA A 71 0.80 -18.14 -9.37
C ALA A 71 1.61 -19.38 -9.77
N MET A 72 1.59 -20.42 -8.94
CA MET A 72 1.92 -21.75 -9.41
C MET A 72 0.93 -22.05 -10.54
N SER A 73 1.44 -22.36 -11.74
CA SER A 73 0.59 -22.90 -12.80
C SER A 73 0.03 -24.22 -12.29
N TYR A 74 -1.21 -24.21 -11.80
CA TYR A 74 -1.97 -25.42 -11.46
C TYR A 74 -2.46 -26.16 -12.71
N LEU A 75 -1.98 -25.78 -13.90
CA LEU A 75 -2.26 -26.41 -15.18
C LEU A 75 -0.95 -26.71 -15.92
N ARG A 76 -0.05 -27.48 -15.29
CA ARG A 76 0.87 -28.31 -16.08
C ARG A 76 0.17 -29.65 -16.32
N GLY A 77 -0.65 -29.69 -17.38
CA GLY A 77 -1.05 -30.97 -17.98
C GLY A 77 0.19 -31.75 -18.44
N PRO A 78 0.09 -33.09 -18.57
CA PRO A 78 1.25 -33.97 -18.71
C PRO A 78 2.05 -33.67 -19.99
N LEU A 79 3.39 -33.69 -19.83
CA LEU A 79 4.39 -33.71 -20.92
C LEU A 79 4.26 -34.98 -21.76
#